data_AF-A0A7Y3JG18-F1
#
_entry.id   AF-A0A7Y3JG18-F1
#
_cell.length_a   1.000
_cell.length_b   1.000
_cell.length_c   1.000
_cell.angle_alpha   90.00
_cell.angle_beta   90.00
_cell.angle_gamma   90.00
#
_symmetry.space_group_name_H-M   'P 1'
#
loop_
_entity.id
_entity.type
_entity.pdbx_description
1 polymer ?
#
loop_
_entity_poly.entity_id
_entity_poly.type
_entity_poly.pdbx_seq_one_letter_code
_entity_poly.pdbx_strand_id
1 'polypeptide(L)'
;RKDHRLVLVQPLTYVNRTGEVLPALLKRFNVSVENLLVVVDQLDLAPGMVRVKPRGGHAGHNGLKSIEENLKSQNYRRLWVGVGRPRSGAEQIAHVLGRPEPDDFVRIQSEITRASELLWSMFLKLEKSETSIQGDFWENFQNEVNQRPTPRP
;
A
#
# COMPACT_ATOMS: atom_id res chain seq x y z
N ARG A 1 -3.52 -24.78 15.37
CA ARG A 1 -3.00 -23.42 15.61
C ARG A 1 -3.95 -22.46 14.90
N LYS A 2 -4.23 -21.25 15.41
CA LYS A 2 -4.92 -20.23 14.62
C LYS A 2 -3.88 -19.69 13.62
N ASP A 3 -3.92 -20.22 12.40
CA ASP A 3 -2.94 -19.95 11.36
C ASP A 3 -3.13 -18.52 10.83
N HIS A 4 -2.37 -17.56 11.35
CA HIS A 4 -2.22 -16.27 10.69
C HIS A 4 -1.54 -16.52 9.33
N ARG A 5 -2.12 -16.00 8.25
CA ARG A 5 -1.59 -16.16 6.88
C ARG A 5 -1.43 -14.80 6.25
N LEU A 6 -0.26 -14.56 5.67
CA LEU A 6 0.01 -13.41 4.82
C LEU A 6 0.03 -13.88 3.37
N VAL A 7 -0.82 -13.28 2.53
CA VAL A 7 -0.89 -13.58 1.10
C VAL A 7 -0.42 -12.36 0.33
N LEU A 8 0.61 -12.53 -0.49
CA LEU A 8 1.11 -11.51 -1.39
C LEU A 8 0.56 -11.74 -2.79
N VAL A 9 0.08 -10.69 -3.43
CA VAL A 9 -0.47 -10.74 -4.78
C VAL A 9 0.08 -9.58 -5.59
N GLN A 10 0.66 -9.90 -6.74
CA GLN A 10 0.95 -8.95 -7.80
C GLN A 10 -0.01 -9.24 -8.97
N PRO A 11 -1.03 -8.39 -9.20
CA PRO A 11 -1.95 -8.57 -10.32
C PRO A 11 -1.19 -8.57 -11.65
N LEU A 12 -1.54 -9.49 -12.55
CA LEU A 12 -1.02 -9.55 -13.92
C LEU A 12 -1.93 -8.80 -14.91
N THR A 13 -2.92 -8.07 -14.41
CA THR A 13 -3.83 -7.25 -15.21
C THR A 13 -3.22 -5.88 -15.51
N TYR A 14 -3.84 -5.14 -16.44
CA TYR A 14 -3.56 -3.71 -16.56
C TYR A 14 -3.97 -2.96 -15.30
N VAL A 15 -3.31 -1.83 -15.00
CA VAL A 15 -3.58 -1.04 -13.78
C VAL A 15 -5.05 -0.66 -13.65
N ASN A 16 -5.71 -0.27 -14.75
CA ASN A 16 -7.14 0.07 -14.75
C ASN A 16 -8.08 -1.15 -14.57
N ARG A 17 -7.53 -2.36 -14.53
CA ARG A 17 -8.22 -3.65 -14.33
C ARG A 17 -7.71 -4.38 -13.08
N THR A 18 -6.94 -3.72 -12.22
CA THR A 18 -6.43 -4.31 -10.96
C THR A 18 -7.55 -4.86 -10.07
N GLY A 19 -8.71 -4.22 -10.04
CA GLY A 19 -9.82 -4.62 -9.18
C GLY A 19 -10.48 -5.95 -9.55
N GLU A 20 -10.39 -6.37 -10.81
CA GLU A 20 -11.12 -7.54 -11.35
C GLU A 20 -10.76 -8.85 -10.63
N VAL A 21 -9.52 -8.97 -10.14
CA VAL A 21 -9.03 -10.19 -9.48
C VAL A 21 -9.39 -10.26 -7.99
N LEU A 22 -9.71 -9.13 -7.36
CA LEU A 22 -9.83 -9.07 -5.90
C LEU A 22 -11.02 -9.85 -5.33
N PRO A 23 -12.24 -9.81 -5.89
CA PRO A 23 -13.37 -10.59 -5.37
C PRO A 23 -13.07 -12.09 -5.29
N ALA A 24 -12.44 -12.64 -6.34
CA ALA A 24 -12.04 -14.05 -6.38
C ALA A 24 -10.94 -14.38 -5.37
N LEU A 25 -9.94 -13.50 -5.20
CA LEU A 25 -8.86 -13.70 -4.24
C LEU A 25 -9.35 -13.63 -2.79
N LEU A 26 -10.15 -12.60 -2.45
CA LEU A 26 -10.73 -12.45 -1.11
C LEU A 26 -11.58 -13.67 -0.75
N LYS A 27 -12.40 -14.15 -1.70
CA LYS A 27 -13.18 -15.39 -1.52
C LYS A 27 -12.29 -16.62 -1.34
N ARG A 28 -11.27 -16.80 -2.20
CA ARG A 28 -10.37 -17.96 -2.17
C ARG A 28 -9.61 -18.07 -0.85
N PHE A 29 -9.14 -16.95 -0.33
CA PHE A 29 -8.34 -16.91 0.90
C PHE A 29 -9.18 -16.64 2.16
N ASN A 30 -10.50 -16.47 2.01
CA ASN A 30 -11.43 -16.14 3.09
C ASN A 30 -10.99 -14.89 3.88
N VAL A 31 -10.64 -13.83 3.16
CA VAL A 31 -10.14 -12.55 3.71
C VAL A 31 -11.20 -11.48 3.51
N SER A 32 -11.49 -10.70 4.57
CA SER A 32 -12.39 -9.55 4.47
C SER A 32 -11.69 -8.34 3.85
N VAL A 33 -12.45 -7.39 3.30
CA VAL A 33 -11.92 -6.19 2.65
C VAL A 33 -11.10 -5.32 3.62
N GLU A 34 -11.45 -5.31 4.89
CA GLU A 34 -10.73 -4.56 5.92
C GLU A 34 -9.31 -5.12 6.14
N ASN A 35 -9.11 -6.42 5.91
CA ASN A 35 -7.79 -7.06 6.01
C ASN A 35 -6.96 -6.97 4.72
N LEU A 36 -7.47 -6.27 3.70
CA LEU A 36 -6.72 -5.96 2.47
C LEU A 36 -5.86 -4.71 2.67
N LEU A 37 -4.57 -4.85 2.38
CA LEU A 37 -3.63 -3.74 2.21
C LEU A 37 -3.22 -3.63 0.74
N VAL A 38 -3.49 -2.48 0.12
CA VAL A 38 -3.09 -2.18 -1.26
C VAL A 38 -1.88 -1.26 -1.25
N VAL A 39 -0.77 -1.70 -1.85
CA VAL A 39 0.42 -0.86 -2.06
C VAL A 39 0.25 -0.13 -3.39
N VAL A 40 0.42 1.20 -3.39
CA VAL A 40 0.14 2.04 -4.56
C VAL A 40 1.07 3.25 -4.59
N ASP A 41 1.49 3.66 -5.78
CA ASP A 41 2.21 4.90 -5.98
C ASP A 41 1.31 6.12 -5.74
N GLN A 42 1.91 7.22 -5.30
CA GLN A 42 1.23 8.47 -5.01
C GLN A 42 2.08 9.66 -5.44
N LEU A 43 1.57 10.40 -6.41
CA LEU A 43 2.22 11.58 -6.99
C LEU A 43 2.30 12.75 -5.99
N ASP A 44 1.33 12.87 -5.09
CA ASP A 44 1.29 13.96 -4.11
C ASP A 44 2.20 13.72 -2.89
N LEU A 45 2.89 12.57 -2.85
CA LEU A 45 3.91 12.26 -1.85
C LEU A 45 5.29 12.29 -2.51
N ALA A 46 6.25 12.94 -1.85
CA ALA A 46 7.62 12.99 -2.35
C ALA A 46 8.28 11.60 -2.36
N PRO A 47 9.25 11.34 -3.26
CA PRO A 47 10.07 10.14 -3.23
C PRO A 47 10.71 9.90 -1.86
N GLY A 48 10.60 8.68 -1.34
CA GLY A 48 11.02 8.37 0.03
C GLY A 48 10.02 8.79 1.11
N MET A 49 8.76 9.04 0.75
CA MET A 49 7.67 9.15 1.70
C MET A 49 6.70 7.99 1.55
N VAL A 50 6.36 7.36 2.67
CA VAL A 50 5.31 6.35 2.73
C VAL A 50 4.25 6.75 3.75
N ARG A 51 2.98 6.48 3.42
CA ARG A 51 1.85 6.74 4.32
C ARG A 51 0.84 5.60 4.28
N VAL A 52 0.38 5.16 5.44
CA VAL A 52 -0.75 4.24 5.54
C VAL A 52 -2.04 5.04 5.69
N LYS A 53 -3.03 4.73 4.86
CA LYS A 53 -4.41 5.24 4.94
C LYS A 53 -5.36 4.08 5.25
N PRO A 54 -6.21 4.18 6.29
CA PRO A 54 -7.12 3.10 6.66
C PRO A 54 -8.29 2.94 5.68
N ARG A 55 -8.65 4.04 5.00
CA ARG A 55 -9.71 4.17 3.99
C ARG A 55 -9.52 5.48 3.21
N GLY A 56 -10.31 5.70 2.17
CA GLY A 56 -10.24 6.90 1.33
C GLY A 56 -10.79 6.64 -0.07
N GLY A 57 -10.80 7.65 -0.94
CA GLY A 57 -11.10 7.48 -2.36
C GLY A 57 -9.86 7.15 -3.19
N HIS A 58 -10.05 7.05 -4.50
CA HIS A 58 -8.99 6.65 -5.43
C HIS A 58 -7.96 7.73 -5.74
N ALA A 59 -8.19 9.00 -5.35
CA ALA A 59 -7.26 10.12 -5.54
C ALA A 59 -6.69 10.22 -6.98
N GLY A 60 -7.53 9.99 -7.98
CA GLY A 60 -7.13 9.99 -9.40
C GLY A 60 -6.35 8.75 -9.88
N HIS A 61 -6.01 7.80 -9.01
CA HIS A 61 -5.27 6.60 -9.38
C HIS A 61 -6.18 5.53 -10.02
N ASN A 62 -5.90 5.14 -11.27
CA ASN A 62 -6.73 4.22 -12.06
C ASN A 62 -6.87 2.83 -11.42
N GLY A 63 -5.82 2.33 -10.75
CA GLY A 63 -5.90 1.05 -10.05
C GLY A 63 -6.78 1.09 -8.81
N LEU A 64 -6.78 2.21 -8.07
CA LEU A 64 -7.67 2.34 -6.91
C LEU A 64 -9.12 2.51 -7.37
N LYS A 65 -9.35 3.26 -8.46
CA LYS A 65 -10.67 3.36 -9.09
C LYS A 65 -11.21 1.99 -9.47
N SER A 66 -10.39 1.18 -10.15
CA SER A 66 -10.74 -0.20 -10.52
C SER A 66 -11.10 -1.07 -9.31
N ILE A 67 -10.32 -0.96 -8.22
CA ILE A 67 -10.58 -1.68 -6.97
C ILE A 67 -11.92 -1.26 -6.35
N GLU A 68 -12.18 0.04 -6.24
CA GLU A 68 -13.44 0.57 -5.69
C GLU A 68 -14.65 0.14 -6.51
N GLU A 69 -14.54 0.12 -7.84
CA GLU A 69 -15.59 -0.33 -8.75
C GLU A 69 -15.91 -1.82 -8.59
N ASN A 70 -14.91 -2.67 -8.35
CA ASN A 70 -15.08 -4.12 -8.23
C ASN A 70 -15.47 -4.56 -6.81
N LEU A 71 -14.92 -3.93 -5.78
CA LEU A 71 -15.24 -4.25 -4.38
C LEU A 71 -16.47 -3.51 -3.86
N LYS A 72 -16.95 -2.48 -4.56
CA LYS A 72 -18.02 -1.56 -4.11
C LYS A 72 -17.75 -0.99 -2.72
N SER A 73 -16.48 -0.77 -2.40
CA SER A 73 -16.02 -0.37 -1.08
C SER A 73 -14.74 0.45 -1.17
N GLN A 74 -14.63 1.43 -0.28
CA GLN A 74 -13.44 2.25 -0.02
C GLN A 74 -12.75 1.89 1.31
N ASN A 75 -13.32 0.91 2.03
CA ASN A 75 -12.94 0.50 3.39
C ASN A 75 -11.82 -0.55 3.37
N TYR A 76 -10.79 -0.31 2.57
CA TYR A 76 -9.56 -1.09 2.54
C TYR A 76 -8.35 -0.19 2.76
N ARG A 77 -7.30 -0.78 3.32
CA ARG A 77 -6.08 -0.07 3.69
C ARG A 77 -5.21 0.16 2.48
N ARG A 78 -4.52 1.30 2.44
CA ARG A 78 -3.62 1.67 1.37
C ARG A 78 -2.27 2.05 1.96
N LEU A 79 -1.20 1.45 1.45
CA LEU A 79 0.17 1.94 1.66
C LEU A 79 0.52 2.79 0.45
N TRP A 80 0.47 4.11 0.62
CA TRP A 80 0.91 5.07 -0.38
C TRP A 80 2.42 5.15 -0.39
N VAL A 81 3.01 4.99 -1.56
CA VAL A 81 4.43 5.12 -1.83
C VAL A 81 4.62 6.37 -2.68
N GLY A 82 5.33 7.36 -2.13
CA GLY A 82 5.56 8.62 -2.82
C GLY A 82 6.48 8.45 -4.02
N VAL A 83 6.03 8.92 -5.18
CA VAL A 83 6.81 8.96 -6.43
C VAL A 83 7.02 10.38 -6.94
N GLY A 84 6.50 11.38 -6.22
CA GLY A 84 6.58 12.79 -6.58
C GLY A 84 5.77 13.14 -7.82
N ARG A 85 5.51 14.44 -8.00
CA ARG A 85 4.96 14.95 -9.26
C ARG A 85 6.09 15.10 -10.30
N PRO A 86 5.77 14.96 -11.59
CA PRO A 86 6.72 15.28 -12.65
C PRO A 86 7.23 16.72 -12.50
N ARG A 87 8.48 16.95 -12.93
CA ARG A 87 9.02 18.31 -13.10
C ARG A 87 8.14 19.10 -14.07
N SER A 88 8.08 20.41 -13.89
CA SER A 88 7.25 21.31 -14.70
C SER A 88 7.40 21.00 -16.21
N GLY A 89 6.28 20.76 -16.89
CA GLY A 89 6.24 20.45 -18.33
C GLY A 89 6.29 18.96 -18.70
N ALA A 90 6.57 18.04 -17.77
CA ALA A 90 6.52 16.61 -18.05
C ALA A 90 5.11 16.02 -17.86
N GLU A 91 4.74 15.07 -18.73
CA GLU A 91 3.43 14.42 -18.71
C GLU A 91 3.31 13.43 -17.54
N GLN A 92 2.23 13.53 -16.78
CA GLN A 92 1.97 12.66 -15.63
C GLN A 92 1.93 11.17 -16.00
N ILE A 93 1.35 10.83 -17.16
CA ILE A 93 1.27 9.45 -17.65
C ILE A 93 2.67 8.91 -17.93
N ALA A 94 3.50 9.68 -18.65
CA ALA A 94 4.87 9.29 -18.94
C ALA A 94 5.71 9.16 -17.66
N HIS A 95 5.47 10.01 -16.65
CA HIS A 95 6.14 9.94 -15.35
C HIS A 95 5.86 8.64 -14.60
N VAL A 96 4.59 8.25 -14.46
CA VAL A 96 4.23 7.02 -13.71
C VAL A 96 4.54 5.73 -14.46
N LEU A 97 4.63 5.78 -15.79
CA LEU A 97 5.06 4.65 -16.61
C LEU A 97 6.59 4.59 -16.80
N GLY A 98 7.29 5.66 -16.43
CA GLY A 98 8.72 5.82 -16.58
C GLY A 98 9.53 5.18 -15.45
N ARG A 99 10.85 5.27 -15.56
CA ARG A 99 11.75 4.91 -14.46
C ARG A 99 12.00 6.15 -13.58
N PRO A 100 11.94 6.02 -12.24
CA PRO A 100 12.34 7.11 -11.36
C PRO A 100 13.80 7.50 -11.58
N GLU A 101 14.14 8.75 -11.27
CA GLU A 101 15.53 9.19 -11.19
C GLU A 101 16.30 8.33 -10.16
N PRO A 102 17.62 8.11 -10.34
CA PRO A 102 18.39 7.23 -9.46
C PRO A 102 18.25 7.53 -7.97
N ASP A 103 18.31 8.82 -7.59
CA ASP A 103 18.17 9.25 -6.19
C ASP A 103 16.77 8.98 -5.64
N ASP A 104 15.74 9.22 -6.45
CA ASP A 104 14.34 8.96 -6.09
C ASP A 104 14.10 7.46 -5.96
N PHE A 105 14.66 6.65 -6.87
CA PHE A 105 14.59 5.20 -6.80
C PHE A 105 15.20 4.66 -5.50
N VAL A 106 16.38 5.14 -5.11
CA VAL A 106 17.03 4.76 -3.85
C VAL A 106 16.16 5.13 -2.65
N ARG A 107 15.59 6.34 -2.63
CA ARG A 107 14.70 6.80 -1.55
C ARG A 107 13.43 5.95 -1.45
N ILE A 108 12.78 5.69 -2.59
CA ILE A 108 11.57 4.85 -2.68
C ILE A 108 11.88 3.44 -2.18
N GLN A 109 12.95 2.82 -2.68
CA GLN A 109 13.32 1.45 -2.33
C GLN A 109 13.63 1.31 -0.83
N SER A 110 14.34 2.28 -0.26
CA SER A 110 14.65 2.33 1.17
C SER A 110 13.38 2.34 2.03
N GLU A 111 12.39 3.18 1.69
CA GLU A 111 11.13 3.23 2.44
C GLU A 111 10.25 1.99 2.24
N ILE A 112 10.19 1.43 1.04
CA ILE A 112 9.47 0.17 0.78
C ILE A 112 10.07 -0.95 1.63
N THR A 113 11.40 -1.02 1.70
CA THR A 113 12.13 -2.05 2.47
C THR A 113 11.80 -1.92 3.94
N ARG A 114 11.92 -0.71 4.51
CA ARG A 114 11.57 -0.44 5.90
C ARG A 114 10.12 -0.78 6.23
N ALA A 115 9.17 -0.36 5.40
CA ALA A 115 7.75 -0.64 5.61
C ALA A 115 7.46 -2.15 5.57
N SER A 116 8.15 -2.89 4.69
CA SER A 116 8.03 -4.34 4.57
C SER A 116 8.60 -5.06 5.79
N GLU A 117 9.79 -4.65 6.26
CA GLU A 117 10.41 -5.19 7.48
C GLU A 117 9.55 -4.95 8.72
N LEU A 118 8.98 -3.75 8.85
CA LEU A 118 8.07 -3.42 9.92
C LEU A 118 6.83 -4.33 9.89
N LEU A 119 6.16 -4.42 8.74
CA LEU A 119 4.98 -5.27 8.56
C LEU A 119 5.29 -6.73 8.92
N TRP A 120 6.42 -7.24 8.43
CA TRP A 120 6.89 -8.59 8.70
C TRP A 120 7.17 -8.82 10.19
N SER A 121 7.88 -7.90 10.84
CA SER A 121 8.18 -8.00 12.27
C SER A 121 6.92 -8.02 13.13
N MET A 122 5.91 -7.23 12.77
CA MET A 122 4.63 -7.19 13.47
C MET A 122 3.82 -8.48 13.24
N PHE A 123 3.83 -9.00 12.01
CA PHE A 123 3.18 -10.26 11.68
C PHE A 123 3.79 -11.44 12.47
N LEU A 124 5.12 -11.51 12.60
CA LEU A 124 5.78 -12.54 13.41
C LEU A 124 5.44 -12.44 14.90
N LYS A 125 5.18 -11.23 15.41
CA LYS A 125 4.72 -11.03 16.80
C LYS A 125 3.29 -11.52 16.98
N LEU A 126 2.40 -11.24 16.02
CA LEU A 126 1.02 -11.78 15.99
C LEU A 126 1.01 -13.31 16.00
N GLU A 127 1.88 -13.94 15.21
CA GLU A 127 1.92 -15.41 15.10
C GLU A 127 2.34 -16.07 16.42
N LYS A 128 3.24 -15.42 17.17
CA LYS A 128 3.81 -15.93 18.42
C LYS A 128 2.96 -15.62 19.65
N SER A 129 2.05 -14.65 19.61
CA SER A 129 1.26 -14.29 20.78
C SER A 129 0.01 -15.16 20.90
N GLU A 130 -0.18 -15.81 22.06
CA GLU A 130 -1.42 -16.51 22.40
C GLU A 130 -2.57 -15.53 22.71
N THR A 131 -2.22 -14.29 23.04
CA THR A 131 -3.13 -13.19 23.34
C THR A 131 -3.27 -12.27 22.12
N SER A 132 -4.46 -11.69 21.91
CA SER A 132 -4.63 -10.58 20.96
C SER A 132 -3.60 -9.49 21.26
N ILE A 133 -2.93 -8.96 20.23
CA ILE A 133 -2.12 -7.75 20.39
C ILE A 133 -2.97 -6.68 21.08
N GLN A 134 -2.44 -6.05 22.13
CA GLN A 134 -3.06 -4.85 22.70
C GLN A 134 -3.05 -3.75 21.62
N GLY A 135 -4.24 -3.34 21.18
CA GLY A 135 -4.43 -2.41 20.05
C GLY A 135 -4.69 -3.12 18.71
N ASP A 136 -5.33 -2.41 17.76
CA ASP A 136 -5.51 -2.93 16.40
C ASP A 136 -4.12 -3.04 15.73
N PHE A 137 -3.73 -4.24 15.29
CA PHE A 137 -2.49 -4.50 14.52
C PHE A 137 -2.26 -3.42 13.45
N TRP A 138 -3.35 -3.02 12.79
CA TRP A 138 -3.30 -2.04 11.73
C TRP A 138 -3.10 -0.60 12.22
N GLU A 139 -3.64 -0.25 13.38
CA GLU A 139 -3.42 1.07 13.99
C GLU A 139 -1.95 1.24 14.36
N ASN A 140 -1.36 0.21 14.97
CA ASN A 140 0.06 0.17 15.27
C ASN A 140 0.92 0.30 13.99
N PHE A 141 0.58 -0.46 12.94
CA PHE A 141 1.32 -0.40 11.67
C PHE A 141 1.21 0.99 11.04
N GLN A 142 0.02 1.57 11.05
CA GLN A 142 -0.22 2.92 10.55
C GLN A 142 0.59 3.97 11.32
N ASN A 143 0.58 3.90 12.65
CA ASN A 143 1.30 4.85 13.50
C ASN A 143 2.80 4.78 13.24
N GLU A 144 3.38 3.59 13.22
CA GLU A 144 4.82 3.36 12.99
C GLU A 144 5.27 3.80 11.58
N VAL A 145 4.45 3.54 10.54
CA VAL A 145 4.77 4.04 9.19
C VAL A 145 4.66 5.56 9.11
N ASN A 146 3.64 6.15 9.75
CA ASN A 146 3.33 7.57 9.61
C ASN A 146 4.15 8.49 10.54
N GLN A 147 4.83 7.97 11.55
CA GLN A 147 5.65 8.75 12.50
C GLN A 147 6.90 9.41 11.88
N ARG A 148 7.38 8.97 10.71
CA ARG A 148 8.54 9.62 10.06
C ARG A 148 8.15 11.02 9.55
N PRO A 149 8.94 12.07 9.90
CA PRO A 149 8.75 13.39 9.34
C PRO A 149 9.00 13.35 7.83
N THR A 150 8.24 14.16 7.09
CA THR A 150 8.51 14.49 5.69
C THR A 150 9.99 14.88 5.55
N PRO A 151 10.78 14.23 4.66
CA PRO A 151 12.07 14.79 4.29
C PRO A 151 11.82 16.21 3.80
N ARG A 152 12.57 17.18 4.34
CA ARG A 152 12.45 18.56 3.89
C ARG A 152 12.87 18.61 2.42
N PRO A 153 12.16 19.39 1.58
CA PRO A 153 12.53 19.59 0.18
C PRO A 153 13.95 20.16 0.06
#